data_AF-A0A7X6D6V2-F1
#
_entry.id   AF-A0A7X6D6V2-F1
#
_cell.length_a   1.000
_cell.length_b   1.000
_cell.length_c   1.000
_cell.angle_alpha   90.00
_cell.angle_beta   90.00
_cell.angle_gamma   90.00
#
_symmetry.space_group_name_H-M   'P 1'
#
loop_
_entity.id
_entity.type
_entity.pdbx_description
1 polymer ?
#
loop_
_entity_poly.entity_id
_entity_poly.type
_entity_poly.pdbx_seq_one_letter_code
_entity_poly.pdbx_strand_id
1 'polypeptide(L)'
;MNTLAYINGDITTEQYQDLINQNVTSILIDVPREENNEKVIDKSLKTIIESLRPGDKLIIYDLTNLYQTLSELALFFKQAKEKEIELVILNKEEIFNSMTDKDFMEFIHDLNEENHRVVQEKIERSKKTSKSVGRPKLSQENIKRIRNLRLEKKYTLRDTAELCGVSVGTVHKYADRVGE
;
A
#
# COMPACT_ATOMS: atom_id res chain seq x y z
N MET A 1 -21.43 -23.68 -11.00
CA MET A 1 -20.03 -23.53 -10.58
C MET A 1 -19.25 -23.09 -11.80
N ASN A 2 -18.89 -21.82 -11.86
CA ASN A 2 -18.05 -21.28 -12.93
C ASN A 2 -16.58 -21.54 -12.58
N THR A 3 -15.76 -21.96 -13.53
CA THR A 3 -14.31 -22.14 -13.36
C THR A 3 -13.59 -21.16 -14.25
N LEU A 4 -13.22 -20.00 -13.71
CA LEU A 4 -12.52 -18.96 -14.44
C LEU A 4 -11.01 -19.14 -14.26
N ALA A 5 -10.25 -19.11 -15.35
CA ALA A 5 -8.79 -19.00 -15.29
C ALA A 5 -8.34 -17.56 -15.51
N TYR A 6 -7.31 -17.14 -14.79
CA TYR A 6 -6.66 -15.85 -14.91
C TYR A 6 -5.18 -16.02 -15.21
N ILE A 7 -4.71 -15.33 -16.25
CA ILE A 7 -3.30 -15.23 -16.61
C ILE A 7 -2.92 -13.75 -16.71
N ASN A 8 -1.79 -13.39 -16.11
CA ASN A 8 -1.15 -12.08 -16.27
C ASN A 8 0.02 -12.23 -17.27
N GLY A 9 -0.08 -11.55 -18.41
CA GLY A 9 0.90 -11.63 -19.49
C GLY A 9 0.43 -12.47 -20.67
N ASP A 10 1.40 -12.84 -21.52
CA ASP A 10 1.15 -13.68 -22.69
C ASP A 10 0.92 -15.13 -22.27
N ILE A 11 -0.08 -15.76 -22.87
CA ILE A 11 -0.37 -17.18 -22.67
C ILE A 11 0.53 -18.04 -23.57
N THR A 12 1.21 -19.02 -22.99
CA THR A 12 1.94 -20.05 -23.74
C THR A 12 1.04 -21.23 -24.10
N THR A 13 1.44 -22.02 -25.10
CA THR A 13 0.71 -23.24 -25.47
C THR A 13 0.62 -24.23 -24.30
N GLU A 14 1.68 -24.35 -23.49
CA GLU A 14 1.72 -25.22 -22.33
C GLU A 14 0.72 -24.76 -21.25
N GLN A 15 0.74 -23.47 -20.92
CA GLN A 15 -0.24 -22.84 -20.01
C GLN A 15 -1.67 -23.10 -20.46
N TYR A 16 -1.95 -22.96 -21.75
CA TYR A 16 -3.28 -23.19 -22.30
C TYR A 16 -3.72 -24.67 -22.16
N GLN A 17 -2.81 -25.62 -22.38
CA GLN A 17 -3.10 -27.06 -22.20
C GLN A 17 -3.36 -27.39 -20.73
N ASP A 18 -2.57 -26.85 -19.81
CA ASP A 18 -2.78 -27.03 -18.36
C ASP A 18 -4.16 -26.54 -17.93
N LEU A 19 -4.58 -25.37 -18.43
CA LEU A 19 -5.90 -24.82 -18.15
C LEU A 19 -7.05 -25.66 -18.72
N ILE A 20 -6.89 -26.22 -19.93
CA ILE A 20 -7.87 -27.15 -20.51
C ILE A 20 -8.03 -28.38 -19.62
N ASN A 21 -6.93 -28.95 -19.13
CA ASN A 21 -6.96 -30.12 -18.25
C ASN A 21 -7.71 -29.87 -16.94
N GLN A 22 -7.87 -28.61 -16.53
CA GLN A 22 -8.61 -28.21 -15.33
C GLN A 22 -10.11 -27.96 -15.56
N ASN A 23 -10.64 -28.26 -16.76
CA ASN A 23 -12.05 -28.01 -17.14
C ASN A 23 -12.47 -26.54 -16.93
N VAL A 24 -11.61 -25.61 -17.32
CA VAL A 24 -11.86 -24.17 -17.26
C VAL A 24 -13.01 -23.79 -18.21
N THR A 25 -13.96 -23.00 -17.73
CA THR A 25 -15.11 -22.52 -18.52
C THR A 25 -14.81 -21.23 -19.27
N SER A 26 -13.90 -20.42 -18.75
CA SER A 26 -13.52 -19.13 -19.33
C SER A 26 -12.09 -18.77 -18.93
N ILE A 27 -11.34 -18.17 -19.84
CA ILE A 27 -9.97 -17.70 -19.59
C ILE A 27 -9.95 -16.19 -19.77
N LEU A 28 -9.43 -15.48 -18.78
CA LEU A 28 -9.15 -14.06 -18.85
C LEU A 28 -7.64 -13.87 -18.86
N ILE A 29 -7.18 -13.12 -19.86
CA ILE A 29 -5.77 -12.79 -20.04
C ILE A 29 -5.65 -11.29 -19.86
N ASP A 30 -4.84 -10.88 -18.90
CA ASP A 30 -4.51 -9.49 -18.66
C ASP A 30 -3.09 -9.22 -19.16
N VAL A 31 -2.97 -8.48 -20.27
CA VAL A 31 -1.67 -8.20 -20.88
C VAL A 31 -1.15 -6.87 -20.34
N PRO A 32 0.00 -6.85 -19.63
CA PRO A 32 0.57 -5.63 -19.08
C PRO A 32 0.75 -4.57 -20.16
N ARG A 33 0.30 -3.35 -19.89
CA ARG A 33 0.54 -2.20 -20.77
C ARG A 33 1.70 -1.38 -20.22
N GLU A 34 2.58 -0.94 -21.11
CA GLU A 34 3.61 0.03 -20.79
C GLU A 34 3.09 1.44 -21.10
N GLU A 35 2.97 2.28 -20.08
CA GLU A 35 2.73 3.72 -20.25
C GLU A 35 3.89 4.47 -19.59
N ASN A 36 4.55 5.38 -20.34
CA ASN A 36 5.64 6.23 -19.83
C ASN A 36 6.79 5.46 -19.13
N ASN A 37 7.22 4.31 -19.65
CA ASN A 37 8.24 3.42 -19.05
C ASN A 37 7.88 2.85 -17.67
N GLU A 38 6.62 2.95 -17.25
CA GLU A 38 6.12 2.27 -16.05
C GLU A 38 5.17 1.14 -16.48
N LYS A 39 5.35 -0.04 -15.87
CA LYS A 39 4.39 -1.14 -16.02
C LYS A 39 3.10 -0.74 -15.32
N VAL A 40 2.04 -0.54 -16.09
CA VAL A 40 0.70 -0.34 -15.54
C VAL A 40 0.11 -1.70 -15.23
N ILE A 41 -0.04 -2.00 -13.94
CA ILE A 41 -0.76 -3.20 -13.49
C ILE A 41 -2.25 -2.89 -13.64
N ASP A 42 -2.90 -3.58 -14.57
CA ASP A 42 -4.33 -3.43 -14.79
C ASP A 42 -5.11 -4.02 -13.60
N LYS A 43 -6.19 -3.37 -13.20
CA LYS A 43 -6.98 -3.73 -12.00
C LYS A 43 -8.03 -4.81 -12.30
N SER A 44 -7.85 -5.54 -13.40
CA SER A 44 -8.84 -6.49 -13.91
C SER A 44 -9.14 -7.58 -12.87
N LEU A 45 -8.12 -8.07 -12.14
CA LEU A 45 -8.26 -9.12 -11.14
C LEU A 45 -9.20 -8.75 -9.98
N LYS A 46 -9.22 -7.48 -9.58
CA LYS A 46 -10.17 -6.99 -8.58
C LYS A 46 -11.61 -6.96 -9.12
N THR A 47 -11.78 -6.61 -10.38
CA THR A 47 -13.11 -6.63 -11.01
C THR A 47 -13.61 -8.08 -11.17
N ILE A 48 -12.69 -9.00 -11.46
CA ILE A 48 -12.99 -10.44 -11.57
C ILE A 48 -13.52 -10.98 -10.24
N ILE A 49 -12.81 -10.75 -9.13
CA ILE A 49 -13.25 -11.27 -7.84
C ILE A 49 -14.61 -10.69 -7.42
N GLU A 50 -14.90 -9.44 -7.81
CA GLU A 50 -16.19 -8.79 -7.60
C GLU A 50 -17.31 -9.48 -8.40
N SER A 51 -17.03 -9.95 -9.62
CA SER A 51 -17.99 -10.62 -10.51
C SER A 51 -18.30 -12.08 -10.15
N LEU A 52 -17.38 -12.76 -9.46
CA LEU A 52 -17.53 -14.17 -9.07
C LEU A 52 -18.53 -14.34 -7.93
N ARG A 53 -19.24 -15.47 -7.96
CA ARG A 53 -20.26 -15.86 -6.98
C ARG A 53 -19.70 -16.86 -5.98
N PRO A 54 -20.32 -16.99 -4.79
CA PRO A 54 -19.98 -18.05 -3.85
C PRO A 54 -20.01 -19.43 -4.50
N GLY A 55 -18.97 -20.23 -4.23
CA GLY A 55 -18.77 -21.55 -4.80
C GLY A 55 -18.17 -21.56 -6.21
N ASP A 56 -17.94 -20.41 -6.86
CA ASP A 56 -17.15 -20.37 -8.10
C ASP A 56 -15.67 -20.64 -7.83
N LYS A 57 -14.96 -21.11 -8.85
CA LYS A 57 -13.53 -21.42 -8.82
C LYS A 57 -12.76 -20.41 -9.67
N LEU A 58 -11.70 -19.84 -9.09
CA LEU A 58 -10.74 -19.00 -9.77
C LEU A 58 -9.38 -19.69 -9.78
N ILE A 59 -8.93 -20.07 -10.97
CA ILE A 59 -7.63 -20.68 -11.23
C ILE A 59 -6.67 -19.57 -11.65
N ILE A 60 -5.60 -19.39 -10.91
CA ILE A 60 -4.54 -18.44 -11.22
C ILE A 60 -3.33 -19.26 -11.68
N TYR A 61 -2.78 -18.95 -12.85
CA TYR A 61 -1.63 -19.71 -13.32
C TYR A 61 -0.40 -19.47 -12.42
N ASP A 62 0.01 -18.21 -12.25
CA ASP A 62 1.08 -17.84 -11.32
C ASP A 62 0.76 -16.51 -10.62
N LEU A 63 1.51 -16.23 -9.55
CA LEU A 63 1.33 -15.01 -8.76
C LEU A 63 2.21 -13.85 -9.22
N THR A 64 2.98 -14.03 -10.30
CA THR A 64 3.92 -13.01 -10.75
C THR A 64 3.17 -11.80 -11.30
N ASN A 65 3.65 -10.61 -10.95
CA ASN A 65 3.10 -9.33 -11.40
C ASN A 65 1.61 -9.08 -11.07
N LEU A 66 0.95 -9.93 -10.26
CA LEU A 66 -0.45 -9.73 -9.86
C LEU A 66 -0.64 -8.51 -8.95
N TYR A 67 0.30 -8.35 -8.01
CA TYR A 67 0.22 -7.35 -6.94
C TYR A 67 1.59 -6.72 -6.71
N GLN A 68 1.59 -5.46 -6.27
CA GLN A 68 2.83 -4.72 -5.98
C GLN A 68 3.36 -5.04 -4.59
N THR A 69 2.46 -5.40 -3.67
CA THR A 69 2.81 -5.63 -2.27
C THR A 69 2.22 -6.92 -1.71
N LEU A 70 2.90 -7.48 -0.70
CA LEU A 70 2.40 -8.63 0.06
C LEU A 70 1.03 -8.34 0.68
N SER A 71 0.79 -7.11 1.13
CA SER A 71 -0.48 -6.72 1.75
C SER A 71 -1.65 -6.72 0.76
N GLU A 72 -1.41 -6.36 -0.50
CA GLU A 72 -2.42 -6.46 -1.56
C GLU A 72 -2.75 -7.91 -1.88
N LEU A 73 -1.74 -8.77 -1.99
CA LEU A 73 -1.94 -10.21 -2.22
C LEU A 73 -2.71 -10.87 -1.06
N ALA A 74 -2.31 -10.58 0.19
CA ALA A 74 -3.02 -11.06 1.36
C ALA A 74 -4.49 -10.58 1.33
N LEU A 75 -4.73 -9.29 1.10
CA LEU A 75 -6.09 -8.75 1.00
C LEU A 75 -6.93 -9.48 -0.04
N PHE A 76 -6.36 -9.77 -1.22
CA PHE A 76 -7.04 -10.54 -2.26
C PHE A 76 -7.43 -11.95 -1.79
N PHE A 77 -6.52 -12.70 -1.16
CA PHE A 77 -6.83 -14.02 -0.62
C PHE A 77 -7.92 -13.98 0.44
N LYS A 78 -7.91 -12.95 1.30
CA LYS A 78 -9.00 -12.74 2.27
C LYS A 78 -10.34 -12.51 1.58
N GLN A 79 -10.38 -11.64 0.57
CA GLN A 79 -11.61 -11.36 -0.18
C GLN A 79 -12.18 -12.60 -0.87
N ALA A 80 -11.32 -13.45 -1.43
CA ALA A 80 -11.74 -14.71 -2.03
C ALA A 80 -12.33 -15.67 -1.00
N LYS A 81 -11.65 -15.83 0.15
CA LYS A 81 -12.11 -16.67 1.26
C LYS A 81 -13.45 -16.19 1.81
N GLU A 82 -13.61 -14.88 2.02
CA GLU A 82 -14.85 -14.26 2.51
C GLU A 82 -16.03 -14.41 1.52
N LYS A 83 -15.74 -14.43 0.21
CA LYS A 83 -16.74 -14.69 -0.83
C LYS A 83 -17.00 -16.17 -1.10
N GLU A 84 -16.35 -17.08 -0.38
CA GLU A 84 -16.42 -18.53 -0.61
C GLU A 84 -16.05 -18.92 -2.05
N ILE A 85 -15.07 -18.21 -2.63
CA ILE A 85 -14.48 -18.53 -3.94
C ILE A 85 -13.36 -19.55 -3.71
N GLU A 86 -13.34 -20.62 -4.49
CA GLU A 86 -12.25 -21.59 -4.49
C GLU A 86 -11.08 -21.02 -5.32
N LEU A 87 -9.99 -20.66 -4.65
CA LEU A 87 -8.75 -20.25 -5.30
C LEU A 87 -7.82 -21.45 -5.50
N VAL A 88 -7.29 -21.58 -6.72
CA VAL A 88 -6.28 -22.58 -7.08
C VAL A 88 -5.11 -21.87 -7.77
N ILE A 89 -3.88 -22.18 -7.36
CA ILE A 89 -2.66 -21.59 -7.93
C ILE A 89 -1.86 -22.71 -8.59
N LEU A 90 -1.73 -22.71 -9.91
CA LEU A 90 -1.15 -23.84 -10.65
C LEU A 90 0.37 -23.88 -10.55
N ASN A 91 1.04 -22.77 -10.80
CA ASN A 91 2.49 -22.64 -10.87
C ASN A 91 3.02 -21.95 -9.61
N LYS A 92 2.96 -22.66 -8.48
CA LYS A 92 3.63 -22.27 -7.24
C LYS A 92 5.11 -22.65 -7.32
N GLU A 93 5.95 -21.89 -6.61
CA GLU A 93 7.35 -22.28 -6.40
C GLU A 93 7.44 -23.67 -5.73
N GLU A 94 8.47 -24.44 -6.08
CA GLU A 94 8.59 -25.86 -5.72
C GLU A 94 8.51 -26.10 -4.20
N ILE A 95 9.03 -25.15 -3.42
CA ILE A 95 8.99 -25.17 -1.95
C ILE A 95 7.56 -25.16 -1.36
N PHE A 96 6.56 -24.72 -2.13
CA PHE A 96 5.16 -24.66 -1.72
C PHE A 96 4.31 -25.81 -2.27
N ASN A 97 4.89 -26.73 -3.04
CA ASN A 97 4.16 -27.85 -3.64
C ASN A 97 3.60 -28.84 -2.61
N SER A 98 4.16 -28.88 -1.40
CA SER A 98 3.67 -29.70 -0.30
C SER A 98 2.49 -29.07 0.45
N MET A 99 2.19 -27.79 0.20
CA MET A 99 1.10 -27.06 0.83
C MET A 99 -0.15 -27.14 -0.04
N THR A 100 -1.32 -27.26 0.60
CA THR A 100 -2.58 -27.05 -0.12
C THR A 100 -2.72 -25.56 -0.47
N ASP A 101 -3.57 -25.22 -1.45
CA ASP A 101 -3.83 -23.81 -1.77
C ASP A 101 -4.35 -23.03 -0.56
N LYS A 102 -5.13 -23.69 0.31
CA LYS A 102 -5.62 -23.08 1.57
C LYS A 102 -4.49 -22.79 2.53
N ASP A 103 -3.60 -23.74 2.76
CA ASP A 103 -2.45 -23.57 3.66
C ASP A 103 -1.50 -22.49 3.12
N PHE A 104 -1.29 -22.46 1.80
CA PHE A 104 -0.47 -21.43 1.15
C PHE A 104 -1.08 -20.03 1.34
N MET A 105 -2.40 -19.89 1.15
CA MET A 105 -3.08 -18.61 1.39
C MET A 105 -2.98 -18.16 2.85
N GLU A 106 -3.13 -19.08 3.81
CA GLU A 106 -2.99 -18.78 5.24
C GLU A 106 -1.55 -18.40 5.60
N PHE A 107 -0.55 -19.10 5.05
CA PHE A 107 0.85 -18.73 5.20
C PHE A 107 1.15 -17.30 4.72
N ILE A 108 0.59 -16.89 3.58
CA ILE A 108 0.75 -15.53 3.06
C ILE A 108 0.09 -14.48 3.96
N HIS A 109 -1.04 -14.81 4.59
CA HIS A 109 -1.67 -13.94 5.59
C HIS A 109 -0.78 -13.73 6.81
N ASP A 110 -0.30 -14.83 7.41
CA ASP A 110 0.57 -14.78 8.59
C ASP A 110 1.87 -14.02 8.30
N LEU A 111 2.46 -14.25 7.12
CA LEU A 111 3.65 -13.54 6.68
C LEU A 111 3.40 -12.03 6.54
N ASN A 112 2.22 -11.63 6.05
CA ASN A 112 1.85 -10.23 5.94
C ASN A 112 1.69 -9.56 7.32
N GLU A 113 1.08 -10.26 8.29
CA GLU A 113 0.94 -9.75 9.66
C GLU A 113 2.30 -9.57 10.34
N GLU A 114 3.19 -10.56 10.24
CA GLU A 114 4.54 -10.46 10.80
C GLU A 114 5.37 -9.36 10.11
N ASN A 115 5.25 -9.21 8.79
CA ASN A 115 5.89 -8.10 8.08
C ASN A 115 5.38 -6.74 8.60
N HIS A 116 4.08 -6.60 8.81
CA HIS A 116 3.50 -5.38 9.36
C HIS A 116 4.07 -5.06 10.75
N ARG A 117 4.15 -6.07 11.62
CA ARG A 117 4.75 -5.95 12.96
C ARG A 117 6.20 -5.48 12.90
N VAL A 118 7.03 -6.12 12.08
CA VAL A 118 8.45 -5.76 11.90
C VAL A 118 8.60 -4.31 11.41
N VAL A 119 7.78 -3.89 10.44
CA VAL A 119 7.77 -2.52 9.92
C VAL A 119 7.40 -1.52 11.02
N GLN A 120 6.36 -1.80 11.82
CA GLN A 120 5.96 -0.93 12.93
C GLN A 120 7.07 -0.80 13.98
N GLU A 121 7.70 -1.91 14.37
CA GLU A 121 8.82 -1.88 15.31
C GLU A 121 9.98 -1.02 14.78
N LYS A 122 10.30 -1.11 13.49
CA LYS A 122 11.32 -0.25 12.86
C LYS A 122 10.96 1.23 12.93
N ILE A 123 9.69 1.58 12.66
CA ILE A 123 9.20 2.95 12.74
C ILE A 123 9.30 3.48 14.17
N GLU A 124 8.90 2.69 15.17
CA GLU A 124 8.97 3.07 16.58
C GLU A 124 10.42 3.26 17.06
N ARG A 125 11.32 2.35 16.69
CA ARG A 125 12.75 2.49 17.00
C ARG A 125 13.32 3.77 16.38
N SER A 126 12.96 4.04 15.12
CA SER A 126 13.39 5.26 14.42
C SER A 126 12.85 6.52 15.12
N LYS A 127 11.59 6.53 15.57
CA LYS A 127 11.02 7.66 16.34
C LYS A 127 11.76 7.88 17.66
N LYS A 128 12.20 6.81 18.34
CA LYS A 128 12.96 6.90 19.60
C LYS A 128 14.38 7.43 19.41
N THR A 129 15.00 7.17 18.26
CA THR A 129 16.39 7.58 17.98
C THR A 129 16.51 8.87 17.14
N SER A 130 15.44 9.28 16.45
CA SER A 130 15.43 10.48 15.62
C SER A 130 15.21 11.76 16.43
N LYS A 131 15.99 12.81 16.14
CA LYS A 131 15.61 14.21 16.42
C LYS A 131 14.21 14.46 15.87
N SER A 132 13.40 15.28 16.57
CA SER A 132 11.98 15.51 16.28
C SER A 132 11.66 15.51 14.77
N VAL A 133 10.88 14.52 14.33
CA VAL A 133 10.39 14.43 12.95
C VAL A 133 9.48 15.64 12.66
N GLY A 134 9.66 16.28 11.51
CA GLY A 134 8.87 17.43 11.05
C GLY A 134 9.72 18.66 10.70
N ARG A 135 9.08 19.73 10.19
CA ARG A 135 9.76 21.00 9.92
C ARG A 135 10.37 21.53 11.23
N PRO A 136 11.67 21.88 11.27
CA PRO A 136 12.30 22.40 12.47
C PRO A 136 11.48 23.55 13.08
N LYS A 137 11.34 23.53 14.41
CA LYS A 137 10.72 24.65 15.13
C LYS A 137 11.56 25.92 14.91
N LEU A 138 10.90 27.07 14.91
CA LEU A 138 11.58 28.36 14.88
C LEU A 138 12.55 28.44 16.08
N SER A 139 13.76 28.97 15.85
CA SER A 139 14.77 29.14 16.90
C SER A 139 14.22 29.96 18.07
N GLN A 140 14.64 29.63 19.30
CA GLN A 140 14.20 30.36 20.50
C GLN A 140 14.52 31.86 20.45
N GLU A 141 15.62 32.24 19.80
CA GLU A 141 16.00 33.63 19.58
C GLU A 141 14.94 34.38 18.75
N ASN A 142 14.57 33.85 17.58
CA ASN A 142 13.49 34.42 16.78
C ASN A 142 12.13 34.44 17.50
N ILE A 143 11.81 33.43 18.30
CA ILE A 143 10.57 33.43 19.11
C ILE A 143 10.59 34.58 20.12
N LYS A 144 11.71 34.79 20.83
CA LYS A 144 11.87 35.91 21.77
C LYS A 144 11.80 37.26 21.07
N ARG A 145 12.46 37.39 19.91
CA ARG A 145 12.45 38.62 19.10
C ARG A 145 11.03 38.99 18.65
N ILE A 146 10.27 38.02 18.15
CA ILE A 146 8.85 38.20 17.78
C ILE A 146 8.06 38.70 18.99
N ARG A 147 8.17 38.05 20.16
CA ARG A 147 7.43 38.44 21.37
C ARG A 147 7.77 39.85 21.82
N ASN A 148 9.05 40.23 21.84
CA ASN A 148 9.48 41.57 22.24
C ASN A 148 8.90 42.66 21.32
N LEU A 149 9.03 42.48 20.00
CA LEU A 149 8.50 43.43 19.01
C LEU A 149 6.98 43.58 19.12
N ARG A 150 6.26 42.50 19.48
CA ARG A 150 4.81 42.54 19.70
C ARG A 150 4.41 43.20 21.02
N LEU A 151 5.20 43.03 22.09
CA LEU A 151 5.00 43.70 23.38
C LEU A 151 5.19 45.22 23.30
N GLU A 152 6.16 45.68 22.51
CA GLU A 152 6.41 47.11 22.30
C GLU A 152 5.24 47.83 21.61
N LYS A 153 4.32 47.10 20.96
CA LYS A 153 3.16 47.60 20.19
C LYS A 153 3.48 48.66 19.13
N LYS A 154 4.76 48.86 18.79
CA LYS A 154 5.23 49.83 17.79
C LYS A 154 5.20 49.30 16.36
N TYR A 155 5.19 47.99 16.16
CA TYR A 155 5.33 47.34 14.85
C TYR A 155 4.07 46.53 14.50
N THR A 156 3.66 46.57 13.24
CA THR A 156 2.56 45.72 12.76
C THR A 156 3.00 44.26 12.67
N LEU A 157 2.04 43.36 12.48
CA LEU A 157 2.33 41.93 12.27
C LEU A 157 3.17 41.68 11.01
N ARG A 158 2.97 42.49 9.97
CA ARG A 158 3.74 42.42 8.73
C ARG A 158 5.17 42.93 8.94
N ASP A 159 5.34 44.06 9.63
CA ASP A 159 6.67 44.60 9.95
C ASP A 159 7.46 43.64 10.83
N THR A 160 6.79 43.02 11.81
CA THR A 160 7.42 42.01 12.68
C THR A 160 7.87 40.78 11.89
N ALA A 161 7.07 40.36 10.90
CA ALA A 161 7.38 39.21 10.05
C ALA A 161 8.63 39.48 9.20
N GLU A 162 8.71 40.67 8.61
CA GLU A 162 9.84 41.13 7.82
C GLU A 162 11.11 41.26 8.68
N LEU A 163 11.03 41.93 9.84
CA LEU A 163 12.15 42.11 10.77
C LEU A 163 12.71 40.80 11.33
N CYS A 164 11.87 39.76 11.43
CA CYS A 164 12.27 38.43 11.92
C CYS A 164 12.53 37.42 10.79
N GLY A 165 12.36 37.80 9.51
CA GLY A 165 12.55 36.90 8.37
C GLY A 165 11.62 35.69 8.36
N VAL A 166 10.38 35.86 8.83
CA VAL A 166 9.37 34.79 8.92
C VAL A 166 8.05 35.19 8.24
N SER A 167 7.13 34.24 8.08
CA SER A 167 5.79 34.54 7.57
C SER A 167 4.93 35.26 8.62
N VAL A 168 3.93 36.03 8.17
CA VAL A 168 2.94 36.68 9.07
C VAL A 168 2.21 35.65 9.93
N GLY A 169 1.89 34.47 9.37
CA GLY A 169 1.30 33.36 10.13
C GLY A 169 2.22 32.82 11.24
N THR A 170 3.54 32.85 11.02
CA THR A 170 4.54 32.52 12.05
C THR A 170 4.53 33.55 13.17
N VAL A 171 4.42 34.83 12.86
CA VAL A 171 4.31 35.90 13.87
C VAL A 171 3.05 35.71 14.71
N HIS A 172 1.88 35.53 14.09
CA HIS A 172 0.62 35.24 14.81
C HIS A 172 0.78 34.05 15.77
N LYS A 173 1.33 32.93 15.27
CA LYS A 173 1.50 31.70 16.07
C LYS A 173 2.35 31.88 17.33
N TYR A 174 3.36 32.74 17.30
CA TYR A 174 4.31 32.91 18.40
C TYR A 174 4.09 34.18 19.23
N ALA A 175 3.29 35.13 18.74
CA ALA A 175 2.90 36.34 19.45
C ALA A 175 1.94 36.07 20.62
N ASP A 176 1.00 35.13 20.46
CA ASP A 176 -0.11 34.93 21.42
C ASP A 176 0.21 33.91 22.54
N ARG A 177 1.33 33.18 22.45
CA ARG A 177 1.76 32.18 23.47
C ARG A 177 2.56 32.79 24.62
N VAL A 178 2.04 33.82 25.27
CA VAL A 178 2.67 34.51 26.42
C VAL A 178 2.09 34.04 27.78
N GLY A 179 1.29 32.98 27.81
CA GLY A 179 0.62 32.53 29.04
C GLY A 179 0.39 31.02 29.18
N GLU A 180 1.36 30.17 28.78
CA GLU A 180 1.45 28.76 29.21
C GLU A 180 2.86 28.47 29.74
#